data_AF-A0A645BKE5-F1
#
_entry.id   AF-A0A645BKE5-F1
#
_cell.length_a   1.000
_cell.length_b   1.000
_cell.length_c   1.000
_cell.angle_alpha   90.00
_cell.angle_beta   90.00
_cell.angle_gamma   90.00
#
_symmetry.space_group_name_H-M   'P 1'
#
loop_
_entity.id
_entity.type
_entity.pdbx_description
1 polymer ?
#
loop_
_entity_poly.entity_id
_entity_poly.type
_entity_poly.pdbx_seq_one_letter_code
_entity_poly.pdbx_strand_id
1 'polypeptide(L)'
;MNFKTVGLNNINSEVNQFLQEADNLHIIGIDRGERHLLYLTVVDMQGNIKEQYSLNEIVNNYNGNVYRTNYKDLLQKREDERDKERKSWKTIENIKELKEGYLSQVIHKITQLMIKYNAIVVLEDLNLGFMRGRQKVEKQVYQKFEKMLIDKLNYLVFKNKATTETGGLLKAYQLTNKFESFQKMGKQNGFLFYIPAWNTSKIDPVTGFVNMFDASYINLEKAKSFFNNFETITFNAKGWFEFEVSDYKKFNPKTIETRTEWTICTYGNRIETYRNATKNNQWDNREVNLTEEFKKLFEKYNISLNNDLKAEILSQTEKAFFERMLYLFRLTVQMRNSETNTEKDYMISPIADENGNFYNSDTEKNKGKDENGNWISQLPVDADANGAYNIARKGLILIEKIKQSEKLDKLDLFITNKEWLQFAQKQNK
;
A
#
# COMPACT_ATOMS: atom_id res chain seq x y z
N MET A 1 -3.37 -30.06 22.74
CA MET A 1 -2.82 -30.78 23.90
C MET A 1 -1.42 -30.25 24.15
N ASN A 2 -1.24 -29.50 25.24
CA ASN A 2 0.07 -29.25 25.85
C ASN A 2 -0.19 -29.19 27.36
N PHE A 3 0.13 -30.27 28.07
CA PHE A 3 -0.24 -30.46 29.49
C PHE A 3 0.62 -29.61 30.46
N LYS A 4 1.57 -28.83 29.93
CA LYS A 4 2.50 -27.96 30.68
C LYS A 4 2.28 -26.46 30.43
N THR A 5 1.21 -26.06 29.72
CA THR A 5 0.94 -24.64 29.51
C THR A 5 0.62 -23.96 30.83
N VAL A 6 1.48 -23.03 31.25
CA VAL A 6 1.11 -22.00 32.22
C VAL A 6 -0.15 -21.33 31.67
N GLY A 7 -1.21 -21.19 32.47
CA GLY A 7 -2.54 -20.73 32.06
C GLY A 7 -2.62 -19.27 31.59
N LEU A 8 -1.60 -18.77 30.88
CA LEU A 8 -1.58 -17.48 30.25
C LEU A 8 -2.46 -17.54 29.00
N ASN A 9 -3.71 -17.09 29.15
CA ASN A 9 -4.67 -16.99 28.06
C ASN A 9 -4.26 -15.96 26.98
N ASN A 10 -3.23 -15.14 27.25
CA ASN A 10 -2.75 -14.09 26.35
C ASN A 10 -1.22 -14.06 26.28
N ILE A 11 -0.65 -14.45 25.13
CA ILE A 11 0.78 -14.45 24.87
C ILE A 11 1.33 -13.06 24.47
N ASN A 12 0.47 -12.06 24.24
CA ASN A 12 0.91 -10.73 23.77
C ASN A 12 1.96 -10.11 24.69
N SER A 13 1.81 -10.29 26.01
CA SER A 13 2.77 -9.75 26.99
C SER A 13 4.16 -10.36 26.82
N GLU A 14 4.25 -11.68 26.63
CA GLU A 14 5.53 -12.38 26.39
C GLU A 14 6.14 -11.95 25.05
N VAL A 15 5.31 -11.83 24.01
CA VAL A 15 5.76 -11.33 22.71
C VAL A 15 6.30 -9.91 22.82
N ASN A 16 5.62 -9.02 23.54
CA ASN A 16 6.06 -7.64 23.70
C ASN A 16 7.35 -7.54 24.52
N GLN A 17 7.54 -8.38 25.54
CA GLN A 17 8.80 -8.49 26.27
C GLN A 17 9.94 -8.95 25.35
N PHE A 18 9.70 -9.98 24.55
CA PHE A 18 10.66 -10.44 23.56
C PHE A 18 11.01 -9.34 22.54
N LEU A 19 10.01 -8.64 22.00
CA LEU A 19 10.21 -7.61 20.98
C LEU A 19 10.92 -6.35 21.53
N GLN A 20 10.76 -6.07 22.82
CA GLN A 20 11.46 -4.96 23.49
C GLN A 20 12.98 -5.17 23.49
N GLU A 21 13.44 -6.41 23.62
CA GLU A 21 14.86 -6.78 23.69
C GLU A 21 15.44 -7.27 22.35
N ALA A 22 14.59 -7.57 21.35
CA ALA A 22 15.04 -8.16 20.09
C ALA A 22 15.75 -7.15 19.17
N ASP A 23 17.01 -7.43 18.83
CA ASP A 23 17.78 -6.63 17.86
C ASP A 23 17.72 -7.16 16.43
N ASN A 24 17.63 -8.49 16.26
CA ASN A 24 17.50 -9.14 14.97
C ASN A 24 16.03 -9.48 14.68
N LEU A 25 15.29 -8.49 14.19
CA LEU A 25 13.87 -8.59 13.87
C LEU A 25 13.62 -8.12 12.44
N HIS A 26 12.61 -8.70 11.80
CA HIS A 26 12.07 -8.20 10.54
C HIS A 26 10.56 -8.03 10.64
N ILE A 27 10.00 -7.34 9.65
CA ILE A 27 8.56 -7.11 9.58
C ILE A 27 8.07 -7.54 8.21
N ILE A 28 7.06 -8.41 8.21
CA ILE A 28 6.34 -8.82 7.02
C ILE A 28 5.07 -7.98 6.93
N GLY A 29 5.02 -7.03 6.02
CA GLY A 29 3.79 -6.34 5.65
C GLY A 29 3.03 -7.13 4.60
N ILE A 30 1.73 -7.30 4.79
CA ILE A 30 0.85 -7.95 3.82
C ILE A 30 -0.25 -6.98 3.44
N ASP A 31 -0.29 -6.64 2.16
CA ASP A 31 -1.36 -5.84 1.58
C ASP A 31 -2.32 -6.70 0.76
N ARG A 32 -3.55 -6.22 0.67
CA ARG A 32 -4.57 -6.71 -0.25
C ARG A 32 -4.70 -5.69 -1.37
N GLY A 33 -4.10 -6.03 -2.50
CA GLY A 33 -4.07 -5.15 -3.66
C GLY A 33 -5.42 -5.05 -4.36
N GLU A 34 -5.54 -4.06 -5.23
CA GLU A 34 -6.65 -4.00 -6.19
C GLU A 34 -6.42 -4.98 -7.36
N ARG A 35 -5.16 -5.37 -7.61
CA ARG A 35 -4.74 -6.23 -8.73
C ARG A 35 -4.07 -7.53 -8.30
N HIS A 36 -3.46 -7.53 -7.12
CA HIS A 36 -2.89 -8.72 -6.51
C HIS A 36 -3.79 -9.23 -5.38
N LEU A 37 -4.04 -10.55 -5.36
CA LEU A 37 -4.82 -11.21 -4.31
C LEU A 37 -4.26 -10.89 -2.93
N LEU A 38 -2.94 -11.00 -2.80
CA LEU A 38 -2.14 -10.53 -1.68
C LEU A 38 -0.77 -10.12 -2.21
N TYR A 39 -0.19 -9.08 -1.61
CA TYR A 39 1.19 -8.66 -1.84
C TYR A 39 1.94 -8.70 -0.52
N LEU A 40 3.19 -9.15 -0.56
CA LEU A 40 4.04 -9.28 0.62
C LEU A 40 5.31 -8.45 0.44
N THR A 41 5.69 -7.74 1.50
CA THR A 41 6.99 -7.08 1.62
C THR A 41 7.62 -7.41 2.97
N VAL A 42 8.87 -7.87 2.97
CA VAL A 42 9.69 -8.06 4.17
C VAL A 42 10.66 -6.89 4.28
N VAL A 43 10.69 -6.24 5.43
CA VAL A 43 11.67 -5.19 5.75
C VAL A 43 12.49 -5.55 6.98
N ASP A 44 13.73 -5.08 7.02
CA ASP A 44 14.52 -5.06 8.26
C ASP A 44 14.13 -3.89 9.17
N MET A 45 14.77 -3.80 10.34
CA MET A 45 14.53 -2.74 11.31
C MET A 45 14.93 -1.33 10.84
N GLN A 46 15.70 -1.22 9.76
CA GLN A 46 16.04 0.06 9.12
C GLN A 46 15.03 0.43 8.03
N GLY A 47 14.10 -0.47 7.69
CA GLY A 47 13.12 -0.28 6.64
C GLY A 47 13.63 -0.66 5.24
N ASN A 48 14.77 -1.33 5.10
CA ASN A 48 15.22 -1.80 3.80
C ASN A 48 14.41 -3.02 3.38
N ILE A 49 13.96 -3.04 2.12
CA ILE A 49 13.24 -4.19 1.56
C ILE A 49 14.20 -5.37 1.40
N LYS A 50 13.88 -6.50 2.04
CA LYS A 50 14.61 -7.77 1.88
C LYS A 50 13.97 -8.67 0.83
N GLU A 51 12.64 -8.73 0.81
CA GLU A 51 11.86 -9.45 -0.19
C GLU A 51 10.58 -8.69 -0.47
N GLN A 52 10.15 -8.65 -1.74
CA GLN A 52 8.84 -8.13 -2.12
C GLN A 52 8.30 -8.95 -3.29
N TYR A 53 7.07 -9.44 -3.21
CA TYR A 53 6.45 -10.15 -4.33
C TYR A 53 4.94 -10.35 -4.13
N SER A 54 4.24 -10.51 -5.26
CA SER A 54 2.85 -10.92 -5.26
C SER A 54 2.70 -12.41 -4.95
N LEU A 55 1.62 -12.74 -4.24
CA LEU A 55 1.17 -14.11 -4.01
C LEU A 55 0.14 -14.59 -5.05
N ASN A 56 -0.04 -13.88 -6.18
CA ASN A 56 -0.92 -14.33 -7.27
C ASN A 56 -0.48 -15.69 -7.84
N GLU A 57 0.82 -15.85 -8.07
CA GLU A 57 1.45 -17.10 -8.47
C GLU A 57 2.16 -17.70 -7.26
N ILE A 58 1.85 -18.95 -6.95
CA ILE A 58 2.59 -19.73 -5.96
C ILE A 58 3.64 -20.57 -6.68
N VAL A 59 4.89 -20.37 -6.31
CA VAL A 59 6.05 -21.14 -6.79
C VAL A 59 6.48 -22.13 -5.72
N ASN A 60 6.46 -23.41 -6.06
CA ASN A 60 6.85 -24.52 -5.18
C ASN A 60 7.97 -25.33 -5.83
N ASN A 61 8.96 -25.73 -5.02
CA ASN A 61 10.06 -26.58 -5.46
C ASN A 61 9.86 -27.97 -4.84
N TYR A 62 9.82 -29.00 -5.68
CA TYR A 62 9.72 -30.39 -5.23
C TYR A 62 10.60 -31.28 -6.10
N ASN A 63 11.50 -32.05 -5.47
CA ASN A 63 12.46 -32.93 -6.14
C ASN A 63 13.26 -32.25 -7.27
N GLY A 64 13.69 -31.01 -7.06
CA GLY A 64 14.44 -30.23 -8.06
C GLY A 64 13.58 -29.61 -9.17
N ASN A 65 12.28 -29.90 -9.23
CA ASN A 65 11.34 -29.31 -10.19
C ASN A 65 10.63 -28.09 -9.60
N VAL A 66 10.48 -27.05 -10.43
CA VAL A 66 9.75 -25.83 -10.08
C VAL A 66 8.32 -25.94 -10.62
N TYR A 67 7.34 -25.91 -9.72
CA TYR A 67 5.92 -25.89 -10.03
C TYR A 67 5.37 -24.49 -9.79
N ARG A 68 4.65 -23.96 -10.79
CA ARG A 68 4.04 -22.64 -10.75
C ARG A 68 2.53 -22.78 -10.88
N THR A 69 1.78 -22.10 -10.01
CA THR A 69 0.32 -22.08 -10.08
C THR A 69 -0.17 -20.66 -9.92
N ASN A 70 -0.67 -20.08 -11.01
CA ASN A 70 -1.27 -18.75 -11.00
C ASN A 70 -2.71 -18.82 -10.48
N TYR A 71 -2.88 -18.61 -9.18
CA TYR A 71 -4.18 -18.64 -8.52
C TYR A 71 -5.06 -17.43 -8.87
N LYS A 72 -4.48 -16.28 -9.25
CA LYS A 72 -5.27 -15.13 -9.74
C LYS A 72 -6.07 -15.53 -10.98
N ASP A 73 -5.41 -16.12 -11.97
CA ASP A 73 -6.06 -16.52 -13.22
C ASP A 73 -7.08 -17.64 -12.99
N LEU A 74 -6.75 -18.63 -12.14
CA LEU A 74 -7.67 -19.72 -11.80
C LEU A 74 -8.93 -19.21 -11.08
N LEU A 75 -8.77 -18.27 -10.14
CA LEU A 75 -9.90 -17.66 -9.43
C LEU A 75 -10.74 -16.79 -10.36
N GLN A 76 -10.11 -15.96 -11.19
CA GLN A 76 -10.81 -15.11 -12.16
C GLN A 76 -11.62 -15.97 -13.15
N LYS A 77 -11.00 -16.99 -13.75
CA LYS A 77 -11.66 -17.91 -14.66
C LYS A 77 -12.88 -18.57 -14.01
N ARG A 78 -12.74 -19.03 -12.76
CA ARG A 78 -13.85 -19.66 -12.03
C ARG A 78 -14.95 -18.65 -11.72
N GLU A 79 -14.63 -17.40 -11.40
CA GLU A 79 -15.63 -16.34 -11.18
C GLU A 79 -16.40 -16.02 -12.47
N ASP A 80 -15.71 -15.93 -13.62
CA ASP A 80 -16.33 -15.73 -14.94
C ASP A 80 -17.24 -16.90 -15.33
N GLU A 81 -16.81 -18.14 -15.09
CA GLU A 81 -17.62 -19.34 -15.32
C GLU A 81 -18.87 -19.35 -14.44
N ARG A 82 -18.75 -18.99 -13.16
CA ARG A 82 -19.90 -18.88 -12.25
C ARG A 82 -20.90 -17.83 -12.71
N ASP A 83 -20.43 -16.72 -13.23
CA ASP A 83 -21.32 -15.68 -13.76
C ASP A 83 -22.00 -16.13 -15.07
N LYS A 84 -21.32 -16.91 -15.91
CA LYS A 84 -21.93 -17.57 -17.08
C LYS A 84 -22.96 -18.62 -16.65
N GLU A 85 -22.63 -19.47 -15.68
CA GLU A 85 -23.54 -20.48 -15.12
C GLU A 85 -24.80 -19.83 -14.56
N ARG A 86 -24.68 -18.73 -13.80
CA ARG A 86 -25.81 -17.93 -13.31
C ARG A 86 -26.68 -17.38 -14.45
N LYS A 87 -26.06 -16.79 -15.47
CA LYS A 87 -26.77 -16.19 -16.62
C LYS A 87 -27.42 -17.25 -17.52
N SER A 88 -26.89 -18.47 -17.54
CA SER A 88 -27.38 -19.59 -18.35
C SER A 88 -28.18 -20.63 -17.55
N TRP A 89 -28.46 -20.36 -16.26
CA TRP A 89 -29.16 -21.25 -15.33
C TRP A 89 -28.58 -22.67 -15.25
N LYS A 90 -27.26 -22.81 -15.40
CA LYS A 90 -26.55 -24.07 -15.19
C LYS A 90 -26.18 -24.25 -13.71
N THR A 91 -25.84 -25.48 -13.34
CA THR A 91 -25.28 -25.80 -12.01
C THR A 91 -24.04 -24.95 -11.75
N ILE A 92 -24.02 -24.28 -10.60
CA ILE A 92 -22.91 -23.41 -10.21
C ILE A 92 -21.92 -24.19 -9.36
N GLU A 93 -20.75 -24.54 -9.90
CA GLU A 93 -19.73 -25.29 -9.13
C GLU A 93 -19.09 -24.45 -8.01
N ASN A 94 -18.43 -25.12 -7.05
CA ASN A 94 -17.85 -24.46 -5.88
C ASN A 94 -16.57 -23.68 -6.23
N ILE A 95 -16.36 -22.54 -5.56
CA ILE A 95 -15.10 -21.76 -5.61
C ILE A 95 -14.37 -21.76 -4.26
N LYS A 96 -15.05 -22.21 -3.19
CA LYS A 96 -14.54 -22.15 -1.82
C LYS A 96 -13.29 -23.03 -1.63
N GLU A 97 -13.28 -24.22 -2.21
CA GLU A 97 -12.16 -25.17 -2.16
C GLU A 97 -10.92 -24.63 -2.87
N LEU A 98 -11.09 -24.00 -4.04
CA LEU A 98 -9.99 -23.34 -4.75
C LEU A 98 -9.39 -22.20 -3.90
N LYS A 99 -10.25 -21.40 -3.26
CA LYS A 99 -9.82 -20.35 -2.32
C LYS A 99 -9.11 -20.92 -1.09
N GLU A 100 -9.58 -22.04 -0.52
CA GLU A 100 -8.90 -22.72 0.60
C GLU A 100 -7.54 -23.27 0.21
N GLY A 101 -7.44 -23.92 -0.96
CA GLY A 101 -6.20 -24.41 -1.51
C GLY A 101 -5.17 -23.29 -1.67
N TYR A 102 -5.57 -22.19 -2.31
CA TYR A 102 -4.75 -20.97 -2.43
C TYR A 102 -4.25 -20.47 -1.07
N LEU A 103 -5.17 -20.22 -0.13
CA LEU A 103 -4.83 -19.68 1.18
C LEU A 103 -3.89 -20.61 1.95
N SER A 104 -4.05 -21.93 1.85
CA SER A 104 -3.15 -22.88 2.51
C SER A 104 -1.69 -22.74 2.06
N GLN A 105 -1.47 -22.47 0.76
CA GLN A 105 -0.14 -22.22 0.20
C GLN A 105 0.43 -20.89 0.67
N VAL A 106 -0.40 -19.84 0.68
CA VAL A 106 -0.02 -18.52 1.20
C VAL A 106 0.41 -18.61 2.67
N ILE A 107 -0.39 -19.26 3.53
CA ILE A 107 -0.05 -19.44 4.94
C ILE A 107 1.29 -20.18 5.10
N HIS A 108 1.53 -21.20 4.28
CA HIS A 108 2.80 -21.90 4.30
C HIS A 108 3.99 -20.97 3.99
N LYS A 109 3.89 -20.14 2.95
CA LYS A 109 4.94 -19.17 2.59
C LYS A 109 5.18 -18.13 3.69
N ILE A 110 4.11 -17.53 4.23
CA ILE A 110 4.22 -16.54 5.30
C ILE A 110 4.90 -17.14 6.53
N THR A 111 4.48 -18.33 6.96
CA THR A 111 5.07 -18.99 8.14
C THR A 111 6.53 -19.38 7.92
N GLN A 112 6.94 -19.75 6.70
CA GLN A 112 8.35 -19.94 6.37
C GLN A 112 9.15 -18.64 6.49
N LEU A 113 8.62 -17.52 5.99
CA LEU A 113 9.26 -16.21 6.10
C LEU A 113 9.37 -15.73 7.55
N MET A 114 8.32 -15.93 8.36
CA MET A 114 8.34 -15.58 9.78
C MET A 114 9.51 -16.24 10.51
N ILE A 115 9.77 -17.52 10.23
CA ILE A 115 10.91 -18.23 10.84
C ILE A 115 12.23 -17.83 10.19
N LYS A 116 12.29 -17.72 8.85
CA LYS A 116 13.50 -17.34 8.12
C LYS A 116 14.07 -16.00 8.59
N TYR A 117 13.20 -15.02 8.81
CA TYR A 117 13.58 -13.65 9.14
C TYR A 117 13.40 -13.28 10.62
N ASN A 118 12.98 -14.22 11.47
CA ASN A 118 12.55 -13.93 12.84
C ASN A 118 11.59 -12.73 12.86
N ALA A 119 10.47 -12.83 12.16
CA ALA A 119 9.65 -11.69 11.79
C ALA A 119 8.27 -11.68 12.46
N ILE A 120 7.78 -10.47 12.75
CA ILE A 120 6.35 -10.23 12.99
C ILE A 120 5.61 -10.05 11.66
N VAL A 121 4.29 -10.26 11.67
CA VAL A 121 3.43 -9.99 10.52
C VAL A 121 2.52 -8.81 10.84
N VAL A 122 2.43 -7.85 9.92
CA VAL A 122 1.60 -6.65 10.05
C VAL A 122 0.54 -6.66 8.96
N LEU A 123 -0.70 -6.49 9.38
CA LEU A 123 -1.91 -6.54 8.56
C LEU A 123 -2.69 -5.24 8.69
N GLU A 124 -3.50 -4.92 7.68
CA GLU A 124 -4.48 -3.84 7.81
C GLU A 124 -5.59 -4.20 8.80
N ASP A 125 -5.94 -3.27 9.68
CA ASP A 125 -7.14 -3.34 10.51
C ASP A 125 -8.39 -2.95 9.71
N LEU A 126 -9.24 -3.94 9.48
CA LEU A 126 -10.46 -3.79 8.69
C LEU A 126 -11.63 -3.37 9.56
N ASN A 127 -11.56 -2.14 10.09
CA ASN A 127 -12.71 -1.56 10.80
C ASN A 127 -13.93 -1.39 9.88
N LEU A 128 -15.12 -1.48 10.49
CA LEU A 128 -16.44 -1.48 9.82
C LEU A 128 -16.67 -0.30 8.85
N GLY A 129 -16.02 0.85 9.06
CA GLY A 129 -16.16 2.05 8.23
C GLY A 129 -15.44 1.98 6.87
N PHE A 130 -14.25 1.39 6.81
CA PHE A 130 -13.48 1.21 5.56
C PHE A 130 -14.13 0.18 4.62
N MET A 131 -14.91 -0.73 5.19
CA MET A 131 -15.53 -1.87 4.50
C MET A 131 -16.88 -1.56 3.83
N ARG A 132 -17.40 -0.33 3.88
CA ARG A 132 -18.70 0.00 3.24
C ARG A 132 -18.64 0.10 1.72
N GLY A 133 -17.45 0.29 1.13
CA GLY A 133 -17.28 0.44 -0.33
C GLY A 133 -16.70 -0.78 -1.07
N ARG A 134 -15.98 -1.68 -0.38
CA ARG A 134 -15.37 -2.89 -0.97
C ARG A 134 -16.28 -4.10 -0.80
N GLN A 135 -16.42 -4.90 -1.86
CA GLN A 135 -17.49 -5.89 -2.00
C GLN A 135 -17.53 -6.89 -0.83
N LYS A 136 -18.75 -7.30 -0.42
CA LYS A 136 -18.96 -8.32 0.63
C LYS A 136 -18.15 -9.62 0.40
N VAL A 137 -17.76 -9.90 -0.84
CA VAL A 137 -17.00 -11.10 -1.26
C VAL A 137 -15.52 -11.00 -0.90
N GLU A 138 -14.86 -9.86 -1.16
CA GLU A 138 -13.45 -9.61 -0.81
C GLU A 138 -13.23 -9.68 0.71
N LYS A 139 -14.18 -9.15 1.48
CA LYS A 139 -14.17 -9.22 2.95
C LYS A 139 -14.10 -10.67 3.46
N GLN A 140 -14.84 -11.60 2.86
CA GLN A 140 -14.87 -12.99 3.31
C GLN A 140 -13.56 -13.72 3.04
N VAL A 141 -12.89 -13.42 1.93
CA VAL A 141 -11.60 -14.07 1.58
C VAL A 141 -10.50 -13.61 2.54
N TYR A 142 -10.44 -12.32 2.85
CA TYR A 142 -9.42 -11.78 3.75
C TYR A 142 -9.65 -12.22 5.21
N GLN A 143 -10.89 -12.20 5.70
CA GLN A 143 -11.19 -12.76 7.03
C GLN A 143 -10.85 -14.25 7.10
N LYS A 144 -11.08 -15.00 6.03
CA LYS A 144 -10.68 -16.41 5.97
C LYS A 144 -9.16 -16.59 6.00
N PHE A 145 -8.43 -15.77 5.25
CA PHE A 145 -6.97 -15.71 5.30
C PHE A 145 -6.46 -15.47 6.72
N GLU A 146 -6.95 -14.41 7.39
CA GLU A 146 -6.56 -14.09 8.76
C GLU A 146 -6.84 -15.24 9.72
N LYS A 147 -8.05 -15.82 9.64
CA LYS A 147 -8.42 -16.95 10.50
C LYS A 147 -7.48 -18.14 10.27
N MET A 148 -7.21 -18.52 9.02
CA MET A 148 -6.32 -19.63 8.68
C MET A 148 -4.88 -19.37 9.15
N LEU A 149 -4.40 -18.12 9.07
CA LEU A 149 -3.10 -17.73 9.61
C LEU A 149 -3.05 -17.91 11.12
N ILE A 150 -4.04 -17.38 11.84
CA ILE A 150 -4.13 -17.48 13.31
C ILE A 150 -4.20 -18.95 13.73
N ASP A 151 -5.09 -19.74 13.11
CA ASP A 151 -5.27 -21.16 13.41
C ASP A 151 -3.95 -21.92 13.19
N LYS A 152 -3.21 -21.61 12.11
CA LYS A 152 -1.91 -22.25 11.83
C LYS A 152 -0.84 -21.83 12.84
N LEU A 153 -0.83 -20.58 13.27
CA LEU A 153 0.13 -20.04 14.25
C LEU A 153 -0.17 -20.46 15.69
N ASN A 154 -1.39 -20.88 16.02
CA ASN A 154 -1.70 -21.51 17.31
C ASN A 154 -0.94 -22.84 17.50
N TYR A 155 -0.60 -23.52 16.40
CA TYR A 155 0.19 -24.75 16.40
C TYR A 155 0.97 -24.93 15.09
N LEU A 156 2.10 -24.22 14.99
CA LEU A 156 2.94 -24.21 13.79
C LEU A 156 3.99 -25.33 13.85
N VAL A 157 3.75 -26.37 13.06
CA VAL A 157 4.66 -27.49 12.81
C VAL A 157 5.24 -27.41 11.40
N PHE A 158 6.54 -27.64 11.29
CA PHE A 158 7.28 -27.85 10.05
C PHE A 158 7.57 -29.34 9.86
N LYS A 159 7.05 -29.91 8.76
CA LYS A 159 7.09 -31.36 8.51
C LYS A 159 8.49 -31.90 8.20
N ASN A 160 9.43 -31.03 7.86
CA ASN A 160 10.82 -31.37 7.60
C ASN A 160 11.71 -31.36 8.86
N LYS A 161 11.17 -31.00 10.03
CA LYS A 161 11.88 -31.02 11.31
C LYS A 161 11.62 -32.30 12.09
N ALA A 162 12.60 -32.72 12.89
CA ALA A 162 12.44 -33.88 13.77
C ALA A 162 11.34 -33.63 14.81
N THR A 163 10.65 -34.68 15.26
CA THR A 163 9.46 -34.56 16.13
C THR A 163 9.74 -33.78 17.43
N THR A 164 10.94 -33.91 17.99
CA THR A 164 11.35 -33.30 19.27
C THR A 164 12.16 -32.01 19.12
N GLU A 165 12.43 -31.56 17.90
CA GLU A 165 13.10 -30.29 17.60
C GLU A 165 12.11 -29.12 17.69
N THR A 166 12.59 -27.91 18.00
CA THR A 166 11.77 -26.69 17.96
C THR A 166 11.17 -26.47 16.57
N GLY A 167 9.84 -26.36 16.50
CA GLY A 167 9.06 -26.33 15.27
C GLY A 167 8.66 -27.72 14.75
N GLY A 168 9.11 -28.80 15.40
CA GLY A 168 8.69 -30.17 15.17
C GLY A 168 7.36 -30.52 15.83
N LEU A 169 6.85 -31.74 15.57
CA LEU A 169 5.51 -32.15 15.98
C LEU A 169 5.23 -32.00 17.48
N LEU A 170 6.20 -32.28 18.36
CA LEU A 170 6.05 -32.23 19.83
C LEU A 170 6.53 -30.91 20.45
N LYS A 171 7.15 -30.03 19.67
CA LYS A 171 7.61 -28.70 20.09
C LYS A 171 7.23 -27.64 19.05
N ALA A 172 5.97 -27.65 18.63
CA ALA A 172 5.43 -26.69 17.68
C ALA A 172 5.55 -25.26 18.21
N TYR A 173 5.71 -24.29 17.31
CA TYR A 173 5.61 -22.88 17.70
C TYR A 173 4.15 -22.52 18.00
N GLN A 174 3.95 -21.64 18.97
CA GLN A 174 2.65 -21.07 19.34
C GLN A 174 2.79 -19.54 19.31
N LEU A 175 2.56 -18.94 18.14
CA LEU A 175 2.89 -17.53 17.84
C LEU A 175 1.67 -16.60 17.89
N THR A 176 0.49 -17.14 18.16
CA THR A 176 -0.78 -16.40 18.29
C THR A 176 -1.59 -16.92 19.47
N ASN A 177 -2.43 -16.06 20.04
CA ASN A 177 -3.49 -16.45 20.97
C ASN A 177 -4.53 -17.31 20.25
N LYS A 178 -5.22 -18.13 21.04
CA LYS A 178 -6.37 -18.92 20.56
C LYS A 178 -7.41 -18.00 19.92
N PHE A 179 -7.84 -18.33 18.70
CA PHE A 179 -8.90 -17.59 18.03
C PHE A 179 -10.25 -17.81 18.72
N GLU A 180 -10.91 -16.73 19.12
CA GLU A 180 -12.30 -16.76 19.61
C GLU A 180 -13.26 -16.17 18.56
N SER A 181 -13.09 -14.89 18.26
CA SER A 181 -13.81 -14.19 17.19
C SER A 181 -13.07 -12.91 16.81
N PHE A 182 -13.33 -12.40 15.61
CA PHE A 182 -12.76 -11.11 15.18
C PHE A 182 -13.18 -9.94 16.06
N GLN A 183 -14.38 -9.97 16.67
CA GLN A 183 -14.83 -8.89 17.57
C GLN A 183 -14.04 -8.82 18.86
N LYS A 184 -13.44 -9.93 19.30
CA LYS A 184 -12.62 -10.00 20.51
C LYS A 184 -11.13 -9.77 20.23
N MET A 185 -10.75 -9.60 18.98
CA MET A 185 -9.37 -9.30 18.60
C MET A 185 -9.08 -7.82 18.80
N GLY A 186 -7.95 -7.54 19.47
CA GLY A 186 -7.38 -6.20 19.57
C GLY A 186 -6.44 -5.89 18.40
N LYS A 187 -5.54 -4.93 18.60
CA LYS A 187 -4.51 -4.54 17.62
C LYS A 187 -3.32 -5.51 17.53
N GLN A 188 -3.31 -6.52 18.38
CA GLN A 188 -2.25 -7.52 18.44
C GLN A 188 -2.84 -8.89 18.78
N ASN A 189 -2.35 -9.92 18.08
CA ASN A 189 -2.55 -11.32 18.40
C ASN A 189 -1.21 -12.06 18.28
N GLY A 190 -0.47 -12.14 19.38
CA GLY A 190 0.90 -12.63 19.41
C GLY A 190 1.81 -11.86 18.45
N PHE A 191 2.36 -12.56 17.46
CA PHE A 191 3.23 -12.02 16.40
C PHE A 191 2.47 -11.36 15.24
N LEU A 192 1.13 -11.28 15.31
CA LEU A 192 0.32 -10.56 14.34
C LEU A 192 -0.08 -9.19 14.89
N PHE A 193 0.15 -8.14 14.11
CA PHE A 193 -0.21 -6.76 14.44
C PHE A 193 -1.14 -6.15 13.39
N TYR A 194 -2.04 -5.28 13.84
CA TYR A 194 -3.10 -4.69 13.02
C TYR A 194 -3.03 -3.16 13.03
N ILE A 195 -2.76 -2.56 11.85
CA ILE A 195 -2.54 -1.12 11.71
C ILE A 195 -3.62 -0.44 10.85
N PRO A 196 -3.85 0.87 11.01
CA PRO A 196 -4.78 1.58 10.13
C PRO A 196 -4.29 1.62 8.67
N ALA A 197 -5.15 1.25 7.72
CA ALA A 197 -4.89 1.26 6.27
C ALA A 197 -4.64 2.66 5.65
N TRP A 198 -4.78 3.74 6.43
CA TRP A 198 -4.72 5.11 5.92
C TRP A 198 -3.33 5.43 5.35
N ASN A 199 -3.28 5.81 4.07
CA ASN A 199 -2.08 6.20 3.31
C ASN A 199 -0.91 5.20 3.35
N THR A 200 -1.22 3.92 3.14
CA THR A 200 -0.22 2.87 2.88
C THR A 200 0.12 2.76 1.39
N SER A 201 -0.87 2.81 0.49
CA SER A 201 -0.63 2.69 -0.96
C SER A 201 -0.39 4.03 -1.67
N LYS A 202 -1.09 5.10 -1.27
CA LYS A 202 -1.02 6.43 -1.93
C LYS A 202 -0.08 7.39 -1.20
N ILE A 203 1.16 6.99 -1.03
CA ILE A 203 2.25 7.77 -0.44
C ILE A 203 3.53 7.55 -1.24
N ASP A 204 4.32 8.60 -1.44
CA ASP A 204 5.67 8.47 -2.02
C ASP A 204 6.59 7.75 -1.01
N PRO A 205 7.15 6.57 -1.34
CA PRO A 205 8.00 5.82 -0.42
C PRO A 205 9.33 6.52 -0.09
N VAL A 206 9.78 7.46 -0.94
CA VAL A 206 11.06 8.17 -0.78
C VAL A 206 10.88 9.45 0.03
N THR A 207 9.88 10.27 -0.30
CA THR A 207 9.70 11.58 0.34
C THR A 207 8.65 11.60 1.46
N GLY A 208 7.78 10.58 1.51
CA GLY A 208 6.62 10.56 2.41
C GLY A 208 5.51 11.53 1.99
N PHE A 209 5.56 12.07 0.77
CA PHE A 209 4.52 12.95 0.24
C PHE A 209 3.18 12.20 0.11
N VAL A 210 2.11 12.87 0.53
CA VAL A 210 0.74 12.41 0.36
C VAL A 210 -0.11 13.56 -0.17
N ASN A 211 -0.92 13.29 -1.19
CA ASN A 211 -1.89 14.24 -1.71
C ASN A 211 -3.03 14.48 -0.70
N MET A 212 -3.07 15.70 -0.14
CA MET A 212 -4.14 16.21 0.73
C MET A 212 -4.93 17.38 0.11
N PHE A 213 -4.68 17.68 -1.16
CA PHE A 213 -5.35 18.77 -1.87
C PHE A 213 -6.79 18.42 -2.22
N ASP A 214 -7.73 19.35 -2.00
CA ASP A 214 -9.07 19.28 -2.59
C ASP A 214 -9.11 20.14 -3.87
N ALA A 215 -8.66 19.55 -4.97
CA ALA A 215 -8.61 20.20 -6.28
C ALA A 215 -9.93 20.05 -7.07
N SER A 216 -11.07 20.13 -6.38
CA SER A 216 -12.39 20.06 -7.00
C SER A 216 -12.90 21.45 -7.35
N TYR A 217 -13.39 21.67 -8.58
CA TYR A 217 -14.04 22.93 -8.91
C TYR A 217 -15.39 23.03 -8.20
N ILE A 218 -15.56 24.07 -7.40
CA ILE A 218 -16.84 24.40 -6.73
C ILE A 218 -17.39 25.70 -7.32
N ASN A 219 -16.60 26.76 -7.28
CA ASN A 219 -16.88 28.06 -7.88
C ASN A 219 -15.57 28.81 -8.15
N LEU A 220 -15.66 29.93 -8.85
CA LEU A 220 -14.52 30.74 -9.25
C LEU A 220 -13.70 31.23 -8.04
N GLU A 221 -14.35 31.72 -6.99
CA GLU A 221 -13.69 32.23 -5.78
C GLU A 221 -12.85 31.16 -5.08
N LYS A 222 -13.41 29.96 -4.90
CA LYS A 222 -12.70 28.84 -4.29
C LYS A 222 -11.55 28.35 -5.17
N ALA A 223 -11.73 28.33 -6.49
CA ALA A 223 -10.65 27.98 -7.42
C ALA A 223 -9.50 29.00 -7.36
N LYS A 224 -9.81 30.30 -7.34
CA LYS A 224 -8.79 31.35 -7.14
C LYS A 224 -8.12 31.24 -5.77
N SER A 225 -8.89 31.03 -4.71
CA SER A 225 -8.35 30.83 -3.36
C SER A 225 -7.39 29.64 -3.29
N PHE A 226 -7.73 28.52 -3.96
CA PHE A 226 -6.85 27.36 -4.08
C PHE A 226 -5.50 27.73 -4.71
N PHE A 227 -5.50 28.39 -5.87
CA PHE A 227 -4.24 28.78 -6.54
C PHE A 227 -3.49 29.91 -5.82
N ASN A 228 -4.21 30.76 -5.09
CA ASN A 228 -3.60 31.82 -4.31
C ASN A 228 -2.78 31.29 -3.11
N ASN A 229 -3.08 30.09 -2.63
CA ASN A 229 -2.38 29.46 -1.50
C ASN A 229 -0.99 28.93 -1.84
N PHE A 230 -0.65 28.71 -3.11
CA PHE A 230 0.72 28.40 -3.54
C PHE A 230 1.61 29.62 -3.33
N GLU A 231 2.90 29.39 -3.08
CA GLU A 231 3.90 30.46 -2.99
C GLU A 231 4.11 31.05 -4.38
N THR A 232 4.60 30.22 -5.31
CA THR A 232 4.82 30.54 -6.71
C THR A 232 4.30 29.40 -7.61
N ILE A 233 4.03 29.73 -8.87
CA ILE A 233 3.73 28.75 -9.92
C ILE A 233 4.59 29.10 -11.13
N THR A 234 5.59 28.28 -11.46
CA THR A 234 6.58 28.62 -12.50
C THR A 234 6.78 27.49 -13.51
N PHE A 235 7.26 27.84 -14.71
CA PHE A 235 7.80 26.87 -15.66
C PHE A 235 9.33 26.89 -15.55
N ASN A 236 9.94 25.77 -15.17
CA ASN A 236 11.37 25.74 -14.89
C ASN A 236 12.21 25.43 -16.15
N ALA A 237 13.52 25.65 -16.05
CA ALA A 237 14.46 25.38 -17.13
C ALA A 237 14.61 23.88 -17.48
N LYS A 238 14.17 22.98 -16.59
CA LYS A 238 14.18 21.52 -16.80
C LYS A 238 12.99 21.06 -17.66
N GLY A 239 12.04 21.95 -17.94
CA GLY A 239 10.93 21.69 -18.86
C GLY A 239 9.67 21.17 -18.19
N TRP A 240 9.42 21.47 -16.92
CA TRP A 240 8.14 21.17 -16.25
C TRP A 240 7.68 22.34 -15.37
N PHE A 241 6.40 22.33 -15.00
CA PHE A 241 5.84 23.32 -14.08
C PHE A 241 6.10 22.90 -12.64
N GLU A 242 6.36 23.89 -11.79
CA GLU A 242 6.55 23.76 -10.35
C GLU A 242 5.48 24.57 -9.62
N PHE A 243 4.79 23.93 -8.68
CA PHE A 243 3.85 24.56 -7.76
C PHE A 243 4.47 24.52 -6.37
N GLU A 244 4.97 25.65 -5.91
CA GLU A 244 5.63 25.75 -4.61
C GLU A 244 4.59 25.91 -3.50
N VAL A 245 4.68 25.08 -2.47
CA VAL A 245 3.86 25.15 -1.27
C VAL A 245 4.78 25.49 -0.12
N SER A 246 4.66 26.71 0.41
CA SER A 246 5.37 27.14 1.62
C SER A 246 4.69 26.63 2.90
N ASP A 247 3.38 26.40 2.85
CA ASP A 247 2.61 25.96 4.01
C ASP A 247 1.44 25.05 3.64
N TYR A 248 1.65 23.74 3.74
CA TYR A 248 0.64 22.76 3.35
C TYR A 248 -0.67 22.86 4.15
N LYS A 249 -0.63 23.44 5.36
CA LYS A 249 -1.82 23.58 6.21
C LYS A 249 -2.87 24.53 5.61
N LYS A 250 -2.46 25.43 4.70
CA LYS A 250 -3.37 26.31 3.93
C LYS A 250 -4.33 25.50 3.05
N PHE A 251 -3.94 24.28 2.66
CA PHE A 251 -4.76 23.38 1.86
C PHE A 251 -5.51 22.36 2.71
N ASN A 252 -4.90 21.86 3.79
CA ASN A 252 -5.53 20.86 4.64
C ASN A 252 -5.03 20.93 6.10
N PRO A 253 -5.89 21.17 7.10
CA PRO A 253 -5.44 21.25 8.50
C PRO A 253 -4.89 19.93 9.05
N LYS A 254 -5.13 18.79 8.39
CA LYS A 254 -4.55 17.49 8.79
C LYS A 254 -3.04 17.39 8.59
N THR A 255 -2.42 18.34 7.89
CA THR A 255 -0.97 18.40 7.67
C THR A 255 -0.23 19.22 8.73
N ILE A 256 -0.94 19.75 9.74
CA ILE A 256 -0.33 20.43 10.88
C ILE A 256 0.71 19.50 11.54
N GLU A 257 1.89 20.04 11.82
CA GLU A 257 3.03 19.32 12.43
C GLU A 257 3.58 18.14 11.59
N THR A 258 3.35 18.17 10.28
CA THR A 258 4.02 17.32 9.28
C THR A 258 4.90 18.20 8.39
N ARG A 259 5.62 17.63 7.41
CA ARG A 259 6.36 18.45 6.44
C ARG A 259 5.38 19.34 5.67
N THR A 260 5.59 20.65 5.75
CA THR A 260 4.71 21.67 5.18
C THR A 260 5.18 22.21 3.84
N GLU A 261 6.46 22.05 3.52
CA GLU A 261 7.06 22.59 2.31
C GLU A 261 7.22 21.51 1.23
N TRP A 262 6.67 21.77 0.05
CA TRP A 262 6.65 20.86 -1.09
C TRP A 262 6.72 21.63 -2.40
N THR A 263 7.46 21.11 -3.37
CA THR A 263 7.43 21.58 -4.77
C THR A 263 6.79 20.49 -5.62
N ILE A 264 5.56 20.74 -6.08
CA ILE A 264 4.81 19.79 -6.90
C ILE A 264 5.19 20.02 -8.35
N CYS A 265 5.69 18.99 -9.02
CA CYS A 265 6.19 19.08 -10.38
C CYS A 265 5.26 18.33 -11.35
N THR A 266 5.07 18.85 -12.57
CA THR A 266 4.36 18.14 -13.65
C THR A 266 5.19 17.05 -14.31
N TYR A 267 6.08 16.42 -13.55
CA TYR A 267 7.03 15.41 -14.01
C TYR A 267 6.34 14.09 -14.35
N GLY A 268 6.70 13.56 -15.52
CA GLY A 268 6.23 12.29 -16.06
C GLY A 268 4.76 12.28 -16.47
N ASN A 269 4.36 11.22 -17.16
CA ASN A 269 3.00 11.06 -17.65
C ASN A 269 2.07 10.53 -16.56
N ARG A 270 0.77 10.62 -16.80
CA ARG A 270 -0.29 10.03 -15.97
C ARG A 270 -1.28 9.28 -16.82
N ILE A 271 -2.00 8.34 -16.20
CA ILE A 271 -3.15 7.69 -16.81
C ILE A 271 -4.42 8.43 -16.39
N GLU A 272 -5.09 9.01 -17.37
CA GLU A 272 -6.41 9.60 -17.21
C GLU A 272 -7.48 8.53 -17.48
N THR A 273 -8.34 8.29 -16.49
CA THR A 273 -9.55 7.48 -16.65
C THR A 273 -10.73 8.40 -16.98
N TYR A 274 -11.38 8.19 -18.12
CA TYR A 274 -12.45 9.05 -18.60
C TYR A 274 -13.62 8.24 -19.18
N ARG A 275 -14.77 8.89 -19.33
CA ARG A 275 -15.95 8.32 -20.00
C ARG A 275 -15.83 8.56 -21.49
N ASN A 276 -15.66 7.49 -22.26
CA ASN A 276 -15.46 7.60 -23.69
C ASN A 276 -16.79 7.64 -24.44
N ALA A 277 -17.13 8.81 -25.01
CA ALA A 277 -18.35 9.02 -25.77
C ALA A 277 -18.46 8.10 -27.01
N THR A 278 -17.33 7.72 -27.64
CA THR A 278 -17.35 6.82 -28.81
C THR A 278 -17.56 5.35 -28.44
N LYS A 279 -17.35 4.99 -27.17
CA LYS A 279 -17.58 3.64 -26.62
C LYS A 279 -18.82 3.62 -25.71
N ASN A 280 -19.88 4.33 -26.09
CA ASN A 280 -21.14 4.41 -25.32
C ASN A 280 -20.92 4.80 -23.83
N ASN A 281 -20.05 5.79 -23.59
CA ASN A 281 -19.65 6.25 -22.25
C ASN A 281 -19.09 5.14 -21.34
N GLN A 282 -18.51 4.09 -21.90
CA GLN A 282 -17.71 3.15 -21.12
C GLN A 282 -16.44 3.85 -20.58
N TRP A 283 -15.93 3.32 -19.47
CA TRP A 283 -14.65 3.77 -18.95
C TRP A 283 -13.54 3.41 -19.92
N ASP A 284 -12.66 4.37 -20.17
CA ASP A 284 -11.48 4.21 -21.01
C ASP A 284 -10.30 4.93 -20.37
N ASN A 285 -9.11 4.61 -20.84
CA ASN A 285 -7.86 5.13 -20.31
C ASN A 285 -7.06 5.81 -21.42
N ARG A 286 -6.36 6.90 -21.10
CA ARG A 286 -5.36 7.48 -21.98
C ARG A 286 -4.18 8.01 -21.18
N GLU A 287 -3.02 7.98 -21.80
CA GLU A 287 -1.81 8.58 -21.24
C GLU A 287 -1.80 10.09 -21.51
N VAL A 288 -1.40 10.86 -20.50
CA VAL A 288 -1.40 12.33 -20.53
C VAL A 288 -0.01 12.83 -20.15
N ASN A 289 0.60 13.60 -21.06
CA ASN A 289 1.77 14.41 -20.74
C ASN A 289 1.29 15.71 -20.10
N LEU A 290 1.49 15.83 -18.78
CA LEU A 290 0.97 16.94 -17.99
C LEU A 290 1.55 18.29 -18.40
N THR A 291 2.87 18.37 -18.57
CA THR A 291 3.54 19.60 -18.99
C THR A 291 2.97 20.12 -20.30
N GLU A 292 2.81 19.27 -21.31
CA GLU A 292 2.28 19.69 -22.60
C GLU A 292 0.80 20.12 -22.52
N GLU A 293 -0.01 19.45 -21.70
CA GLU A 293 -1.39 19.88 -21.47
C GLU A 293 -1.50 21.21 -20.72
N PHE A 294 -0.59 21.49 -19.78
CA PHE A 294 -0.50 22.79 -19.13
C PHE A 294 -0.06 23.89 -20.10
N LYS A 295 0.94 23.64 -20.95
CA LYS A 295 1.36 24.59 -22.00
C LYS A 295 0.20 24.94 -22.92
N LYS A 296 -0.55 23.95 -23.42
CA LYS A 296 -1.74 24.18 -24.26
C LYS A 296 -2.81 25.00 -23.54
N LEU A 297 -3.03 24.74 -22.24
CA LEU A 297 -3.98 25.52 -21.44
C LEU A 297 -3.52 26.97 -21.33
N PHE A 298 -2.26 27.21 -20.98
CA PHE A 298 -1.74 28.56 -20.81
C PHE A 298 -1.68 29.33 -22.13
N GLU A 299 -1.29 28.70 -23.23
CA GLU A 299 -1.33 29.29 -24.58
C GLU A 299 -2.75 29.72 -24.97
N LYS A 300 -3.74 28.83 -24.78
CA LYS A 300 -5.16 29.11 -25.08
C LYS A 300 -5.68 30.35 -24.33
N TYR A 301 -5.17 30.60 -23.13
CA TYR A 301 -5.58 31.70 -22.26
C TYR A 301 -4.57 32.87 -22.23
N ASN A 302 -3.62 32.88 -23.17
CA ASN A 302 -2.59 33.91 -23.33
C ASN A 302 -1.76 34.17 -22.06
N ILE A 303 -1.42 33.11 -21.32
CA ILE A 303 -0.57 33.18 -20.12
C ILE A 303 0.89 32.95 -20.50
N SER A 304 1.77 33.89 -20.15
CA SER A 304 3.20 33.84 -20.52
C SER A 304 4.00 32.97 -19.57
N LEU A 305 4.88 32.10 -20.09
CA LEU A 305 5.67 31.17 -19.28
C LEU A 305 6.97 31.77 -18.71
N ASN A 306 7.24 33.06 -18.94
CA ASN A 306 8.52 33.69 -18.62
C ASN A 306 8.65 34.16 -17.16
N ASN A 307 7.56 34.17 -16.40
CA ASN A 307 7.49 34.70 -15.05
C ASN A 307 6.69 33.76 -14.13
N ASP A 308 6.51 34.15 -12.86
CA ASP A 308 5.53 33.52 -11.98
C ASP A 308 4.12 33.68 -12.56
N LEU A 309 3.47 32.54 -12.82
CA LEU A 309 2.17 32.41 -13.47
C LEU A 309 1.01 32.73 -12.53
N LYS A 310 1.25 32.80 -11.22
CA LYS A 310 0.19 32.92 -10.21
C LYS A 310 -0.70 34.13 -10.45
N ALA A 311 -0.15 35.31 -10.71
CA ALA A 311 -0.93 36.52 -10.95
C ALA A 311 -1.81 36.40 -12.20
N GLU A 312 -1.27 35.86 -13.29
CA GLU A 312 -1.99 35.67 -14.56
C GLU A 312 -3.07 34.58 -14.46
N ILE A 313 -2.83 33.53 -13.67
CA ILE A 313 -3.84 32.51 -13.31
C ILE A 313 -4.98 33.16 -12.53
N LEU A 314 -4.67 34.00 -11.55
CA LEU A 314 -5.67 34.66 -10.70
C LEU A 314 -6.46 35.75 -11.44
N SER A 315 -5.92 36.34 -12.51
CA SER A 315 -6.65 37.30 -13.34
C SER A 315 -7.69 36.65 -14.25
N GLN A 316 -7.61 35.34 -14.51
CA GLN A 316 -8.61 34.64 -15.32
C GLN A 316 -10.00 34.68 -14.66
N THR A 317 -11.04 34.68 -15.47
CA THR A 317 -12.45 34.73 -15.03
C THR A 317 -13.29 33.58 -15.58
N GLU A 318 -12.80 32.89 -16.61
CA GLU A 318 -13.54 31.81 -17.24
C GLU A 318 -13.58 30.55 -16.38
N LYS A 319 -14.80 30.05 -16.13
CA LYS A 319 -15.02 28.77 -15.44
C LYS A 319 -14.25 27.62 -16.11
N ALA A 320 -14.27 27.54 -17.44
CA ALA A 320 -13.63 26.46 -18.20
C ALA A 320 -12.11 26.40 -17.97
N PHE A 321 -11.45 27.55 -17.78
CA PHE A 321 -10.04 27.61 -17.43
C PHE A 321 -9.78 26.92 -16.08
N PHE A 322 -10.48 27.33 -15.02
CA PHE A 322 -10.27 26.79 -13.69
C PHE A 322 -10.67 25.33 -13.55
N GLU A 323 -11.73 24.89 -14.24
CA GLU A 323 -12.08 23.47 -14.32
C GLU A 323 -10.95 22.64 -14.94
N ARG A 324 -10.39 23.10 -16.07
CA ARG A 324 -9.28 22.40 -16.72
C ARG A 324 -7.99 22.47 -15.90
N MET A 325 -7.70 23.61 -15.28
CA MET A 325 -6.51 23.79 -14.45
C MET A 325 -6.54 22.83 -13.24
N LEU A 326 -7.59 22.91 -12.41
CA LEU A 326 -7.76 22.03 -11.25
C LEU A 326 -7.72 20.55 -11.63
N TYR A 327 -8.29 20.21 -12.79
CA TYR A 327 -8.23 18.87 -13.34
C TYR A 327 -6.80 18.39 -13.64
N LEU A 328 -6.00 19.20 -14.34
CA LEU A 328 -4.61 18.88 -14.64
C LEU A 328 -3.75 18.81 -13.36
N PHE A 329 -4.01 19.71 -12.40
CA PHE A 329 -3.35 19.65 -11.10
C PHE A 329 -3.69 18.34 -10.37
N ARG A 330 -4.96 17.91 -10.37
CA ARG A 330 -5.39 16.64 -9.77
C ARG A 330 -4.69 15.43 -10.40
N LEU A 331 -4.48 15.43 -11.71
CA LEU A 331 -3.68 14.40 -12.38
C LEU A 331 -2.21 14.49 -11.96
N THR A 332 -1.65 15.68 -11.81
CA THR A 332 -0.26 15.88 -11.34
C THR A 332 0.00 15.19 -10.00
N VAL A 333 -0.90 15.38 -9.04
CA VAL A 333 -0.82 14.74 -7.71
C VAL A 333 -1.38 13.32 -7.65
N GLN A 334 -1.79 12.74 -8.80
CA GLN A 334 -2.21 11.34 -8.91
C GLN A 334 -0.97 10.43 -9.02
N MET A 335 -0.51 9.90 -7.89
CA MET A 335 0.69 9.06 -7.86
C MET A 335 0.49 7.68 -8.48
N ARG A 336 -0.60 6.98 -8.13
CA ARG A 336 -0.93 5.65 -8.68
C ARG A 336 -1.66 5.81 -10.01
N ASN A 337 -1.15 5.14 -11.05
CA ASN A 337 -1.63 5.21 -12.40
C ASN A 337 -1.85 3.80 -12.93
N SER A 338 -3.11 3.46 -13.21
CA SER A 338 -3.51 2.11 -13.60
C SER A 338 -4.44 2.15 -14.80
N GLU A 339 -4.27 1.21 -15.73
CA GLU A 339 -5.12 1.09 -16.93
C GLU A 339 -6.05 -0.12 -16.83
N THR A 340 -7.32 0.07 -17.18
CA THR A 340 -8.35 -0.96 -17.04
C THR A 340 -8.03 -2.16 -17.94
N ASN A 341 -8.12 -3.38 -17.39
CA ASN A 341 -7.87 -4.65 -18.09
C ASN A 341 -6.43 -4.84 -18.64
N THR A 342 -5.45 -4.08 -18.15
CA THR A 342 -4.03 -4.31 -18.48
C THR A 342 -3.20 -4.47 -17.22
N GLU A 343 -1.95 -4.94 -17.33
CA GLU A 343 -1.02 -5.04 -16.19
C GLU A 343 -0.27 -3.72 -15.89
N LYS A 344 -0.60 -2.63 -16.59
CA LYS A 344 -0.01 -1.30 -16.34
C LYS A 344 -0.57 -0.71 -15.04
N ASP A 345 0.22 -0.76 -13.98
CA ASP A 345 -0.03 -0.16 -12.66
C ASP A 345 1.27 0.33 -12.07
N TYR A 346 1.57 1.61 -12.26
CA TYR A 346 2.79 2.23 -11.79
C TYR A 346 2.50 3.35 -10.79
N MET A 347 3.48 3.63 -9.96
CA MET A 347 3.50 4.81 -9.11
C MET A 347 4.57 5.78 -9.59
N ILE A 348 4.22 7.06 -9.67
CA ILE A 348 5.16 8.14 -9.95
C ILE A 348 4.91 9.29 -8.99
N SER A 349 5.96 9.78 -8.34
CA SER A 349 5.87 10.92 -7.44
C SER A 349 5.90 12.23 -8.24
N PRO A 350 5.09 13.24 -7.87
CA PRO A 350 5.25 14.59 -8.36
C PRO A 350 6.29 15.39 -7.55
N ILE A 351 6.92 14.79 -6.54
CA ILE A 351 7.92 15.42 -5.68
C ILE A 351 9.29 14.81 -5.98
N ALA A 352 10.30 15.66 -6.12
CA ALA A 352 11.68 15.21 -6.20
C ALA A 352 12.25 14.97 -4.79
N ASP A 353 13.12 13.97 -4.68
CA ASP A 353 13.96 13.77 -3.49
C ASP A 353 15.03 14.88 -3.36
N GLU A 354 15.82 14.81 -2.30
CA GLU A 354 16.92 15.74 -2.02
C GLU A 354 17.99 15.80 -3.13
N ASN A 355 18.08 14.75 -3.96
CA ASN A 355 19.01 14.65 -5.08
C ASN A 355 18.36 15.09 -6.41
N GLY A 356 17.10 15.54 -6.38
CA GLY A 356 16.37 15.97 -7.57
C GLY A 356 15.75 14.84 -8.38
N ASN A 357 15.71 13.61 -7.86
CA ASN A 357 15.12 12.44 -8.53
C ASN A 357 13.65 12.26 -8.14
N PHE A 358 12.82 11.84 -9.10
CA PHE A 358 11.42 11.48 -8.83
C PHE A 358 11.28 9.98 -8.71
N TYR A 359 10.64 9.51 -7.64
CA TYR A 359 10.29 8.09 -7.52
C TYR A 359 9.37 7.67 -8.68
N ASN A 360 9.74 6.58 -9.36
CA ASN A 360 8.93 5.94 -10.39
C ASN A 360 9.08 4.41 -10.29
N SER A 361 8.00 3.71 -9.95
CA SER A 361 8.03 2.27 -9.72
C SER A 361 8.41 1.46 -10.97
N ASP A 362 8.13 1.95 -12.19
CA ASP A 362 8.60 1.29 -13.41
C ASP A 362 10.12 1.34 -13.54
N THR A 363 10.76 2.44 -13.07
CA THR A 363 12.22 2.54 -13.04
C THR A 363 12.81 1.53 -12.05
N GLU A 364 12.17 1.38 -10.89
CA GLU A 364 12.55 0.40 -9.88
C GLU A 364 12.37 -1.04 -10.38
N LYS A 365 11.26 -1.33 -11.07
CA LYS A 365 10.99 -2.62 -11.70
C LYS A 365 12.03 -2.94 -12.80
N ASN A 366 12.45 -1.95 -13.57
CA ASN A 366 13.45 -2.12 -14.64
C ASN A 366 14.86 -2.43 -14.12
N LYS A 367 15.15 -2.23 -12.83
CA LYS A 367 16.40 -2.71 -12.20
C LYS A 367 16.50 -4.24 -12.22
N GLY A 368 15.37 -4.94 -12.42
CA GLY A 368 15.33 -6.39 -12.61
C GLY A 368 15.36 -7.18 -11.30
N LYS A 369 15.62 -8.48 -11.46
CA LYS A 369 15.66 -9.45 -10.37
C LYS A 369 17.03 -10.10 -10.28
N ASP A 370 17.40 -10.50 -9.06
CA ASP A 370 18.60 -11.30 -8.81
C ASP A 370 18.43 -12.74 -9.31
N GLU A 371 19.49 -13.54 -9.19
CA GLU A 371 19.52 -14.96 -9.57
C GLU A 371 18.50 -15.83 -8.80
N ASN A 372 18.06 -15.37 -7.63
CA ASN A 372 17.09 -16.05 -6.77
C ASN A 372 15.65 -15.60 -7.07
N GLY A 373 15.45 -14.67 -8.02
CA GLY A 373 14.16 -14.15 -8.42
C GLY A 373 13.60 -13.04 -7.52
N ASN A 374 14.42 -12.49 -6.61
CA ASN A 374 14.08 -11.33 -5.78
C ASN A 374 14.33 -10.04 -6.56
N TRP A 375 13.54 -9.00 -6.31
CA TRP A 375 13.81 -7.69 -6.91
C TRP A 375 15.11 -7.10 -6.39
N ILE A 376 15.92 -6.57 -7.31
CA ILE A 376 17.15 -5.84 -6.96
C ILE A 376 16.82 -4.49 -6.30
N SER A 377 15.68 -3.91 -6.69
CA SER A 377 15.18 -2.65 -6.12
C SER A 377 15.00 -2.72 -4.60
N GLN A 378 15.52 -1.69 -3.93
CA GLN A 378 15.29 -1.43 -2.50
C GLN A 378 14.03 -0.58 -2.25
N LEU A 379 13.36 -0.15 -3.32
CA LEU A 379 12.09 0.58 -3.28
C LEU A 379 10.96 -0.28 -3.87
N PRO A 380 9.69 0.05 -3.58
CA PRO A 380 8.56 -0.67 -4.15
C PRO A 380 8.56 -0.65 -5.68
N VAL A 381 8.23 -1.79 -6.30
CA VAL A 381 8.24 -1.94 -7.77
C VAL A 381 6.86 -1.73 -8.41
N ASP A 382 5.81 -1.59 -7.61
CA ASP A 382 4.45 -1.27 -8.04
C ASP A 382 3.64 -0.69 -6.86
N ALA A 383 2.36 -0.36 -7.09
CA ALA A 383 1.50 0.29 -6.10
C ALA A 383 1.04 -0.63 -4.95
N ASP A 384 0.89 -1.93 -5.22
CA ASP A 384 0.51 -2.91 -4.20
C ASP A 384 1.75 -3.28 -3.35
N ALA A 385 2.94 -3.34 -3.95
CA ALA A 385 4.22 -3.41 -3.25
C ALA A 385 4.42 -2.24 -2.29
N ASN A 386 4.05 -1.02 -2.72
CA ASN A 386 4.12 0.17 -1.88
C ASN A 386 3.15 0.08 -0.70
N GLY A 387 1.95 -0.46 -0.93
CA GLY A 387 0.98 -0.77 0.12
C GLY A 387 1.57 -1.69 1.18
N ALA A 388 2.09 -2.85 0.76
CA ALA A 388 2.69 -3.84 1.67
C ALA A 388 3.93 -3.29 2.39
N TYR A 389 4.76 -2.53 1.68
CA TYR A 389 5.93 -1.85 2.24
C TYR A 389 5.56 -0.88 3.36
N ASN A 390 4.57 -0.01 3.14
CA ASN A 390 4.16 0.96 4.17
C ASN A 390 3.36 0.33 5.31
N ILE A 391 2.67 -0.79 5.08
CA ILE A 391 2.13 -1.63 6.16
C ILE A 391 3.28 -2.13 7.04
N ALA A 392 4.36 -2.65 6.44
CA ALA A 392 5.55 -3.09 7.18
C ALA A 392 6.23 -1.94 7.93
N ARG A 393 6.37 -0.75 7.31
CA ARG A 393 6.92 0.45 7.96
C ARG A 393 6.09 0.94 9.13
N LYS A 394 4.76 0.82 9.08
CA LYS A 394 3.93 1.07 10.27
C LYS A 394 4.20 0.07 11.38
N GLY A 395 4.58 -1.16 11.04
CA GLY A 395 5.14 -2.11 11.99
C GLY A 395 6.40 -1.59 12.70
N LEU A 396 7.29 -0.88 12.00
CA LEU A 396 8.50 -0.30 12.63
C LEU A 396 8.11 0.70 13.73
N ILE A 397 7.06 1.50 13.50
CA ILE A 397 6.51 2.40 14.53
C ILE A 397 6.00 1.60 15.73
N LEU A 398 5.31 0.47 15.51
CA LEU A 398 4.84 -0.37 16.62
C LEU A 398 6.00 -0.94 17.43
N ILE A 399 7.06 -1.42 16.77
CA ILE A 399 8.25 -1.92 17.46
C ILE A 399 8.96 -0.80 18.22
N GLU A 400 9.08 0.40 17.63
CA GLU A 400 9.64 1.57 18.32
C GLU A 400 8.84 1.89 19.60
N LYS A 401 7.50 1.90 19.52
CA LYS A 401 6.62 2.08 20.69
C LYS A 401 6.82 1.00 21.76
N ILE A 402 6.98 -0.26 21.36
CA ILE A 402 7.27 -1.37 22.29
C ILE A 402 8.61 -1.16 22.97
N LYS A 403 9.67 -0.89 22.20
CA LYS A 403 11.03 -0.71 22.71
C LYS A 403 11.13 0.46 23.69
N GLN A 404 10.43 1.57 23.40
CA GLN A 404 10.44 2.78 24.24
C GLN A 404 9.48 2.72 25.43
N SER A 405 8.65 1.68 25.56
CA SER A 405 7.64 1.62 26.62
C SER A 405 8.23 1.16 27.95
N GLU A 406 8.05 1.98 29.00
CA GLU A 406 8.37 1.58 30.38
C GLU A 406 7.40 0.53 30.94
N LYS A 407 6.17 0.47 30.40
CA LYS A 407 5.06 -0.33 30.91
C LYS A 407 4.32 -1.03 29.77
N LEU A 408 4.76 -2.24 29.46
CA LEU A 408 4.21 -3.05 28.37
C LEU A 408 2.73 -3.43 28.58
N ASP A 409 2.22 -3.42 29.82
CA ASP A 409 0.82 -3.67 30.16
C ASP A 409 -0.12 -2.52 29.74
N LYS A 410 0.42 -1.33 29.45
CA LYS A 410 -0.34 -0.14 29.04
C LYS A 410 0.01 0.34 27.62
N LEU A 411 0.55 -0.56 26.80
CA LEU A 411 1.02 -0.23 25.46
C LEU A 411 -0.12 0.25 24.54
N ASP A 412 0.00 1.46 24.00
CA ASP A 412 -0.90 1.95 22.94
C ASP A 412 -0.32 1.65 21.56
N LEU A 413 -0.89 0.64 20.91
CA LEU A 413 -0.53 0.21 19.56
C LEU A 413 -1.27 1.00 18.45
N PHE A 414 -2.05 2.02 18.80
CA PHE A 414 -2.68 2.87 17.80
C PHE A 414 -1.64 3.78 17.12
N ILE A 415 -1.67 3.85 15.79
CA ILE A 415 -0.86 4.77 15.00
C ILE A 415 -1.77 5.85 14.45
N THR A 416 -1.56 7.08 14.91
CA THR A 416 -2.27 8.24 14.38
C THR A 416 -1.77 8.56 12.96
N ASN A 417 -2.63 9.21 12.17
CA ASN A 417 -2.25 9.70 10.84
C ASN A 417 -1.05 10.65 10.90
N LYS A 418 -0.94 11.44 11.97
CA LYS A 418 0.15 12.40 12.20
C LYS A 418 1.46 11.68 12.47
N GLU A 419 1.49 10.70 13.38
CA GLU A 419 2.68 9.88 13.64
C GLU A 419 3.15 9.18 12.37
N TRP A 420 2.22 8.65 11.56
CA TRP A 420 2.56 8.02 10.28
C TRP A 420 3.27 9.00 9.32
N LEU A 421 2.72 10.19 9.11
CA LEU A 421 3.33 11.18 8.22
C LEU A 421 4.68 11.66 8.76
N GLN A 422 4.79 11.91 10.06
CA GLN A 422 6.06 12.29 10.69
C GLN A 422 7.12 11.20 10.52
N PHE A 423 6.76 9.93 10.67
CA PHE A 423 7.68 8.81 10.43
C PHE A 423 8.06 8.72 8.94
N ALA A 424 7.08 8.74 8.04
CA ALA A 424 7.31 8.54 6.62
C ALA A 424 8.14 9.67 5.97
N GLN A 425 8.04 10.89 6.50
CA GLN A 425 8.70 12.09 5.99
C GLN A 425 10.04 12.39 6.68
N LYS A 426 10.37 11.71 7.79
CA LYS A 426 11.59 11.93 8.56
C LYS A 426 12.87 11.52 7.83
N GLN A 427 12.79 10.67 6.80
CA GLN A 427 13.97 10.15 6.10
C GLN A 427 14.74 11.21 5.29
N ASN A 428 14.17 12.41 5.07
CA ASN A 428 14.78 13.47 4.26
C ASN A 428 14.85 14.81 5.04
N LYS A 429 15.44 14.80 6.25
CA LYS A 429 15.74 16.01 7.01
C LYS A 429 17.21 16.35 6.99
#